data_AF-A0A212KWK5-F1
#
_entry.id   AF-A0A212KWK5-F1
#
_cell.length_a   1.000
_cell.length_b   1.000
_cell.length_c   1.000
_cell.angle_alpha   90.00
_cell.angle_beta   90.00
_cell.angle_gamma   90.00
#
_symmetry.space_group_name_H-M   'P 1'
#
loop_
_entity.id
_entity.type
_entity.pdbx_description
1 polymer ?
#
loop_
_entity_poly.entity_id
_entity_poly.type
_entity_poly.pdbx_seq_one_letter_code
_entity_poly.pdbx_strand_id
1 'polypeptide(L)'
;MSNKYLSFLGTCALIAGTCLLSSSCNKVTASNQNSSIIKKQVSQKGSFSFKNLFSFSSKSALDLLNEQERNNLSKNYPKTFENLGKKTPLSTQDIIALTHITVEDTVLEILQGSKGLYNLDARKIVNLKDQGVSNLIIHRMMRKNKEEGNS
;
A
#
# COMPACT_ATOMS: atom_id res chain seq x y z
N MET A 1 34.03 43.43 35.34
CA MET A 1 35.17 42.68 34.77
C MET A 1 34.95 42.56 33.28
N SER A 2 36.00 42.88 32.52
CA SER A 2 35.99 43.27 31.11
C SER A 2 36.23 42.12 30.12
N ASN A 3 36.01 42.43 28.84
CA ASN A 3 36.66 41.90 27.61
C ASN A 3 36.15 40.56 27.05
N LYS A 4 36.07 40.28 25.75
CA LYS A 4 36.36 40.94 24.44
C LYS A 4 35.69 39.99 23.39
N TYR A 5 34.85 40.44 22.46
CA TYR A 5 35.12 40.82 21.06
C TYR A 5 36.09 39.93 20.24
N LEU A 6 35.66 39.65 18.99
CA LEU A 6 36.35 39.09 17.81
C LEU A 6 36.58 37.57 17.83
N SER A 7 36.36 36.82 16.75
CA SER A 7 36.64 37.14 15.35
C SER A 7 35.74 36.42 14.34
N PHE A 8 35.12 37.23 13.48
CA PHE A 8 34.63 36.93 12.14
C PHE A 8 35.81 37.08 11.16
N LEU A 9 36.03 36.14 10.23
CA LEU A 9 36.81 36.24 8.98
C LEU A 9 36.79 34.83 8.34
N GLY A 10 36.10 34.62 7.21
CA GLY A 10 36.69 34.68 5.86
C GLY A 10 36.97 33.24 5.39
N THR A 11 36.75 32.76 4.17
CA THR A 11 36.58 33.38 2.85
C THR A 11 36.19 32.27 1.84
N CYS A 12 35.32 32.63 0.89
CA CYS A 12 35.30 32.27 -0.54
C CYS A 12 35.66 30.85 -1.02
N ALA A 13 34.73 30.22 -1.77
CA ALA A 13 35.06 29.68 -3.10
C ALA A 13 33.78 29.45 -3.94
N LEU A 14 33.61 30.31 -4.95
CA LEU A 14 32.85 30.08 -6.18
C LEU A 14 33.40 28.84 -6.91
N ILE A 15 32.54 27.88 -7.27
CA ILE A 15 32.80 27.03 -8.44
C ILE A 15 31.52 26.98 -9.26
N ALA A 16 31.56 27.74 -10.35
CA ALA A 16 30.63 27.67 -11.46
C ALA A 16 30.98 26.47 -12.35
N GLY A 17 29.93 25.88 -12.95
CA GLY A 17 29.98 25.26 -14.27
C GLY A 17 30.63 23.88 -14.36
N THR A 18 29.86 22.87 -14.79
CA THR A 18 29.81 22.47 -16.21
C THR A 18 29.09 21.11 -16.32
N CYS A 19 28.01 21.09 -17.09
CA CYS A 19 27.50 19.88 -17.70
C CYS A 19 28.49 19.45 -18.79
N LEU A 20 29.06 18.25 -18.71
CA LEU A 20 29.56 17.56 -19.89
C LEU A 20 29.37 16.05 -19.77
N LEU A 21 28.71 15.52 -20.79
CA LEU A 21 28.65 14.13 -21.22
C LEU A 21 30.04 13.47 -21.28
N SER A 22 30.11 12.20 -20.91
CA SER A 22 30.84 11.15 -21.65
C SER A 22 30.43 9.79 -21.05
N SER A 23 29.69 8.94 -21.77
CA SER A 23 30.16 8.06 -22.85
C SER A 23 31.21 7.06 -22.36
N SER A 24 30.77 5.85 -22.03
CA SER A 24 31.62 4.65 -22.13
C SER A 24 31.08 3.79 -23.27
N CYS A 25 31.85 3.76 -24.36
CA CYS A 25 31.62 2.96 -25.55
C CYS A 25 32.42 1.66 -25.49
N ASN A 26 31.84 0.65 -26.15
CA ASN A 26 32.42 -0.47 -26.91
C ASN A 26 31.81 -1.80 -26.45
N LYS A 27 31.35 -2.68 -27.36
CA LYS A 27 32.12 -3.15 -28.51
C LYS A 27 31.23 -3.86 -29.55
N VAL A 28 31.34 -3.37 -30.79
CA VAL A 28 31.44 -4.10 -32.08
C VAL A 28 30.23 -4.85 -32.67
N THR A 29 29.81 -4.27 -33.79
CA THR A 29 29.07 -4.75 -34.97
C THR A 29 29.61 -6.02 -35.64
N ALA A 30 28.72 -6.86 -36.18
CA ALA A 30 28.85 -7.41 -37.54
C ALA A 30 27.51 -7.95 -38.06
N SER A 31 27.18 -7.50 -39.28
CA SER A 31 26.03 -7.80 -40.12
C SER A 31 25.99 -9.26 -40.62
N ASN A 32 24.80 -9.85 -40.81
CA ASN A 32 24.47 -10.52 -42.07
C ASN A 32 22.95 -10.77 -42.21
N GLN A 33 22.38 -10.33 -43.34
CA GLN A 33 21.03 -10.70 -43.76
C GLN A 33 21.07 -12.10 -44.39
N ASN A 34 20.25 -13.03 -43.93
CA ASN A 34 19.60 -13.94 -44.88
C ASN A 34 18.32 -14.54 -44.32
N SER A 35 17.27 -14.35 -45.11
CA SER A 35 15.91 -14.84 -44.99
C SER A 35 15.80 -16.35 -44.82
N SER A 36 14.94 -16.81 -43.92
CA SER A 36 14.06 -17.96 -44.18
C SER A 36 12.99 -18.11 -43.08
N ILE A 37 11.74 -17.92 -43.49
CA ILE A 37 10.60 -18.80 -43.20
C ILE A 37 10.41 -19.20 -41.73
N ILE A 38 9.40 -18.61 -41.07
CA ILE A 38 8.22 -19.31 -40.54
C ILE A 38 7.19 -18.25 -40.12
N LYS A 39 6.05 -18.28 -40.82
CA LYS A 39 4.79 -17.69 -40.36
C LYS A 39 4.41 -18.33 -39.04
N LYS A 40 4.27 -17.57 -37.96
CA LYS A 40 3.23 -17.85 -36.97
C LYS A 40 2.76 -16.55 -36.34
N GLN A 41 1.52 -16.22 -36.67
CA GLN A 41 0.78 -15.14 -36.07
C GLN A 41 0.76 -15.32 -34.55
N VAL A 42 1.27 -14.34 -33.81
CA VAL A 42 0.87 -14.16 -32.41
C VAL A 42 -0.22 -13.12 -32.41
N SER A 43 -1.43 -13.68 -32.40
CA SER A 43 -2.72 -13.03 -32.28
C SER A 43 -2.71 -11.96 -31.20
N GLN A 44 -2.97 -10.72 -31.63
CA GLN A 44 -3.67 -9.74 -30.81
C GLN A 44 -5.02 -10.36 -30.37
N LYS A 45 -5.15 -10.63 -29.07
CA LYS A 45 -6.38 -10.71 -28.25
C LYS A 45 -6.08 -11.58 -27.03
N GLY A 46 -5.29 -11.03 -26.11
CA GLY A 46 -5.33 -11.48 -24.73
C GLY A 46 -6.66 -11.03 -24.14
N SER A 47 -7.71 -11.83 -24.36
CA SER A 47 -8.92 -11.77 -23.56
C SER A 47 -8.50 -11.96 -22.09
N PHE A 48 -8.40 -10.88 -21.33
CA PHE A 48 -8.30 -10.97 -19.87
C PHE A 48 -9.64 -11.50 -19.38
N SER A 49 -9.73 -12.82 -19.33
CA SER A 49 -10.85 -13.55 -18.77
C SER A 49 -10.81 -13.40 -17.26
N PHE A 50 -11.52 -12.40 -16.72
CA PHE A 50 -11.96 -12.37 -15.32
C PHE A 50 -13.03 -13.44 -15.08
N LYS A 51 -12.73 -14.70 -15.40
CA LYS A 51 -13.60 -15.84 -15.09
C LYS A 51 -12.87 -16.70 -14.07
N ASN A 52 -12.98 -16.25 -12.81
CA ASN A 52 -12.86 -17.00 -11.55
C ASN A 52 -12.24 -16.14 -10.43
N LEU A 53 -12.90 -15.03 -10.07
CA LEU A 53 -12.55 -14.29 -8.84
C LEU A 53 -13.60 -14.41 -7.73
N PHE A 54 -14.63 -15.23 -7.92
CA PHE A 54 -15.62 -15.52 -6.89
C PHE A 54 -15.83 -17.02 -6.75
N SER A 55 -14.77 -17.77 -6.41
CA SER A 55 -15.01 -18.86 -5.47
C SER A 55 -15.07 -18.21 -4.09
N PHE A 56 -16.27 -17.79 -3.71
CA PHE A 56 -16.60 -17.40 -2.34
C PHE A 56 -16.61 -18.67 -1.47
N SER A 57 -15.49 -19.40 -1.48
CA SER A 57 -15.11 -20.25 -0.36
C SER A 57 -14.77 -19.26 0.74
N SER A 58 -15.34 -19.47 1.92
CA SER A 58 -15.28 -18.56 3.06
C SER A 58 -13.85 -18.35 3.55
N LYS A 59 -13.02 -17.63 2.78
CA LYS A 59 -11.70 -17.19 3.19
C LYS A 59 -11.88 -16.41 4.47
N SER A 60 -11.20 -16.87 5.52
CA SER A 60 -11.12 -16.08 6.73
C SER A 60 -10.39 -14.78 6.37
N ALA A 61 -10.73 -13.68 7.03
CA ALA A 61 -10.02 -12.41 6.81
C ALA A 61 -8.51 -12.53 7.08
N LEU A 62 -8.12 -13.57 7.82
CA LEU A 62 -6.75 -13.96 8.12
C LEU A 62 -6.02 -14.58 6.91
N ASP A 63 -6.74 -15.19 5.97
CA ASP A 63 -6.19 -15.78 4.72
C ASP A 63 -5.85 -14.72 3.66
N LEU A 64 -6.29 -13.47 3.88
CA LEU A 64 -5.95 -12.32 3.05
C LEU A 64 -4.58 -11.73 3.43
N LEU A 65 -4.08 -12.07 4.62
CA LEU A 65 -2.79 -11.62 5.12
C LEU A 65 -1.70 -12.64 4.79
N ASN A 66 -0.53 -12.17 4.41
CA ASN A 66 0.64 -13.02 4.23
C ASN A 66 1.19 -13.50 5.59
N GLU A 67 2.11 -14.48 5.58
CA GLU A 67 2.65 -15.06 6.82
C GLU A 67 3.37 -14.04 7.71
N GLN A 68 4.12 -13.12 7.11
CA GLN A 68 4.81 -12.07 7.84
C GLN A 68 3.84 -11.07 8.48
N GLU A 69 2.80 -10.65 7.77
CA GLU A 69 1.74 -9.78 8.27
C GLU A 69 0.99 -10.45 9.41
N ARG A 70 0.65 -11.73 9.29
CA ARG A 70 0.01 -12.50 10.37
C ARG A 70 0.89 -12.56 11.61
N ASN A 71 2.20 -12.78 11.45
CA ASN A 71 3.15 -12.82 12.55
C ASN A 71 3.31 -11.43 13.20
N ASN A 72 3.34 -10.36 12.41
CA ASN A 72 3.40 -9.00 12.93
C ASN A 72 2.10 -8.62 13.66
N LEU A 73 0.95 -9.03 13.13
CA LEU A 73 -0.35 -8.77 13.72
C LEU A 73 -0.55 -9.54 15.03
N SER A 74 -0.19 -10.83 15.06
CA SER A 74 -0.31 -11.64 16.28
C SER A 74 0.60 -11.14 17.41
N LYS A 75 1.78 -10.60 17.05
CA LYS A 75 2.75 -10.06 18.01
C LYS A 75 2.37 -8.68 18.53
N ASN A 76 1.97 -7.77 17.65
CA ASN A 76 1.74 -6.37 18.01
C ASN A 76 0.28 -6.09 18.40
N TYR A 77 -0.67 -6.85 17.84
CA TYR A 77 -2.10 -6.66 18.00
C TYR A 77 -2.84 -8.00 18.21
N PRO A 78 -2.53 -8.74 19.30
CA PRO A 78 -3.04 -10.11 19.51
C PRO A 78 -4.58 -10.18 19.53
N LYS A 79 -5.24 -9.15 20.07
CA LYS A 79 -6.70 -9.06 20.08
C LYS A 79 -7.29 -8.91 18.68
N THR A 80 -6.66 -8.11 17.82
CA THR A 80 -7.09 -7.94 16.43
C THR A 80 -6.91 -9.23 15.64
N PHE A 81 -5.78 -9.92 15.84
CA PHE A 81 -5.54 -11.23 15.25
C PHE A 81 -6.62 -12.25 15.62
N GLU A 82 -7.00 -12.31 16.89
CA GLU A 82 -8.07 -13.19 17.37
C GLU A 82 -9.44 -12.83 16.75
N ASN A 83 -9.77 -11.53 16.70
CA ASN A 83 -11.02 -11.04 16.12
C ASN A 83 -11.17 -11.40 14.63
N LEU A 84 -10.08 -11.29 13.86
CA LEU A 84 -10.02 -11.68 12.45
C LEU A 84 -10.26 -13.18 12.25
N GLY A 85 -9.73 -14.02 13.15
CA GLY A 85 -9.92 -15.47 13.11
C GLY A 85 -11.34 -15.90 13.48
N LYS A 86 -11.98 -15.19 14.42
CA LYS A 86 -13.30 -15.54 14.95
C LYS A 86 -14.49 -15.00 14.14
N LYS A 87 -14.24 -14.30 13.03
CA LYS A 87 -15.28 -13.60 12.23
C LYS A 87 -16.14 -12.65 13.06
N THR A 88 -15.58 -12.11 14.15
CA THR A 88 -16.27 -11.13 14.98
C THR A 88 -16.31 -9.77 14.27
N PRO A 89 -17.29 -8.90 14.60
CA PRO A 89 -17.28 -7.53 14.12
C PRO A 89 -15.94 -6.85 14.44
N LEU A 90 -15.27 -6.30 13.41
CA LEU A 90 -14.03 -5.57 13.61
C LEU A 90 -14.34 -4.22 14.22
N SER A 91 -13.58 -3.84 15.24
CA SER A 91 -13.65 -2.52 15.85
C SER A 91 -12.84 -1.51 15.06
N THR A 92 -13.06 -0.21 15.31
CA THR A 92 -12.22 0.86 14.73
C THR A 92 -10.73 0.66 15.03
N GLN A 93 -10.39 0.15 16.22
CA GLN A 93 -9.01 -0.14 16.61
C GLN A 93 -8.41 -1.31 15.81
N ASP A 94 -9.23 -2.30 15.47
CA ASP A 94 -8.79 -3.41 14.62
C ASP A 94 -8.47 -2.93 13.21
N ILE A 95 -9.25 -1.97 12.68
CA ILE A 95 -8.99 -1.37 11.37
C ILE A 95 -7.69 -0.55 11.38
N ILE A 96 -7.46 0.23 12.45
CA ILE A 96 -6.20 0.96 12.64
C ILE A 96 -5.02 -0.03 12.66
N ALA A 97 -5.11 -1.08 13.47
CA ALA A 97 -4.06 -2.11 13.56
C ALA A 97 -3.78 -2.75 12.19
N LEU A 98 -4.83 -3.07 11.42
CA LEU A 98 -4.69 -3.59 10.06
C LEU A 98 -3.99 -2.60 9.12
N THR A 99 -4.30 -1.30 9.18
CA THR A 99 -3.61 -0.29 8.36
C THR A 99 -2.12 -0.13 8.67
N HIS A 100 -1.67 -0.49 9.88
CA HIS A 100 -0.25 -0.47 10.22
C HIS A 100 0.51 -1.73 9.76
N ILE A 101 -0.22 -2.81 9.44
CA ILE A 101 0.38 -4.11 9.16
C ILE A 101 0.36 -4.46 7.67
N THR A 102 -0.74 -4.17 6.98
CA THR A 102 -0.95 -4.54 5.58
C THR A 102 -1.28 -3.34 4.71
N VAL A 103 -1.35 -3.58 3.39
CA VAL A 103 -1.70 -2.58 2.39
C VAL A 103 -3.19 -2.24 2.42
N GLU A 104 -3.52 -1.03 1.96
CA GLU A 104 -4.87 -0.48 1.94
C GLU A 104 -5.89 -1.42 1.28
N ASP A 105 -5.56 -2.02 0.14
CA ASP A 105 -6.45 -2.92 -0.61
C ASP A 105 -6.90 -4.12 0.22
N THR A 106 -5.97 -4.73 0.97
CA THR A 106 -6.27 -5.86 1.85
C THR A 106 -7.21 -5.44 2.98
N VAL A 107 -6.99 -4.25 3.58
CA VAL A 107 -7.89 -3.71 4.61
C VAL A 107 -9.30 -3.49 4.04
N LEU A 108 -9.41 -3.01 2.81
CA LEU A 108 -10.71 -2.83 2.14
C LEU A 108 -11.42 -4.16 1.89
N GLU A 109 -10.70 -5.20 1.48
CA GLU A 109 -11.28 -6.54 1.28
C GLU A 109 -11.75 -7.14 2.60
N ILE A 110 -10.94 -7.04 3.66
CA ILE A 110 -11.31 -7.45 5.02
C ILE A 110 -12.57 -6.69 5.48
N LEU A 111 -12.62 -5.38 5.27
CA LEU A 111 -13.77 -4.55 5.63
C LEU A 111 -15.03 -4.96 4.89
N GLN A 112 -14.93 -5.29 3.59
CA GLN A 112 -16.05 -5.76 2.79
C GLN A 112 -16.68 -7.03 3.38
N GLY A 113 -15.85 -8.01 3.77
CA GLY A 113 -16.30 -9.26 4.38
C GLY A 113 -16.71 -9.16 5.87
N SER A 114 -16.30 -8.11 6.57
CA SER A 114 -16.61 -7.93 8.00
C SER A 114 -18.04 -7.45 8.26
N LYS A 115 -18.66 -7.80 9.40
CA LYS A 115 -19.99 -7.31 9.82
C LYS A 115 -19.92 -6.11 10.80
N GLY A 116 -18.84 -5.33 10.74
CA GLY A 116 -18.61 -4.22 11.68
C GLY A 116 -19.49 -3.00 11.41
N LEU A 117 -20.12 -2.48 12.46
CA LEU A 117 -20.74 -1.15 12.48
C LEU A 117 -19.81 -0.16 13.21
N TYR A 118 -19.53 0.97 12.57
CA TYR A 118 -18.55 1.93 13.04
C TYR A 118 -19.21 3.25 13.38
N ASN A 119 -19.38 3.58 14.66
CA ASN A 119 -19.84 4.93 15.03
C ASN A 119 -18.72 5.94 14.77
N LEU A 120 -18.74 6.59 13.60
CA LEU A 120 -17.75 7.57 13.13
C LEU A 120 -18.33 8.99 13.25
N ASP A 121 -18.00 9.68 14.33
CA ASP A 121 -18.23 11.12 14.47
C ASP A 121 -17.06 11.91 13.85
N ALA A 122 -17.21 13.23 13.75
CA ALA A 122 -16.18 14.10 13.16
C ALA A 122 -14.82 13.96 13.86
N ARG A 123 -14.81 13.81 15.20
CA ARG A 123 -13.58 13.64 15.99
C ARG A 123 -12.88 12.32 15.69
N LYS A 124 -13.63 11.22 15.61
CA LYS A 124 -13.09 9.91 15.24
C LYS A 124 -12.57 9.89 13.82
N ILE A 125 -13.22 10.57 12.89
CA ILE A 125 -12.72 10.71 11.52
C ILE A 125 -11.38 11.42 11.49
N VAL A 126 -11.24 12.53 12.23
CA VAL A 126 -9.95 13.25 12.35
C VAL A 126 -8.90 12.35 12.99
N ASN A 127 -9.20 11.72 14.12
CA ASN A 127 -8.28 10.82 14.79
C ASN A 127 -7.87 9.61 13.92
N LEU A 128 -8.76 9.08 13.08
CA LEU A 128 -8.42 8.02 12.13
C LEU A 128 -7.42 8.50 11.08
N LYS A 129 -7.61 9.71 10.54
CA LYS A 129 -6.65 10.31 9.60
C LYS A 129 -5.30 10.56 10.26
N ASP A 130 -5.30 11.05 11.49
CA ASP A 130 -4.08 11.30 12.27
C ASP A 130 -3.30 10.01 12.55
N GLN A 131 -4.01 8.87 12.66
CA GLN A 131 -3.42 7.54 12.81
C GLN A 131 -3.03 6.89 11.48
N GLY A 132 -3.14 7.61 10.35
CA GLY A 132 -2.73 7.14 9.03
C GLY A 132 -3.77 6.30 8.30
N VAL A 133 -5.01 6.23 8.80
CA VAL A 133 -6.10 5.58 8.09
C VAL A 133 -6.54 6.46 6.92
N SER A 134 -6.54 5.87 5.72
CA SER A 134 -6.86 6.59 4.51
C SER A 134 -8.33 7.04 4.45
N ASN A 135 -8.59 8.08 3.65
CA ASN A 135 -9.96 8.54 3.39
C ASN A 135 -10.81 7.43 2.73
N LEU A 136 -10.20 6.55 1.94
CA LEU A 136 -10.91 5.47 1.25
C LEU A 136 -11.44 4.43 2.25
N ILE A 137 -10.61 4.05 3.22
CA ILE A 137 -10.99 3.15 4.31
C ILE A 137 -12.09 3.79 5.17
N ILE A 138 -11.92 5.06 5.56
CA ILE A 138 -12.93 5.81 6.33
C ILE A 138 -14.26 5.86 5.58
N HIS A 139 -14.25 6.21 4.29
CA HIS A 139 -15.46 6.23 3.46
C HIS A 139 -16.09 4.84 3.34
N ARG A 140 -15.30 3.76 3.28
CA ARG A 140 -15.85 2.40 3.26
C ARG A 140 -16.53 2.06 4.58
N MET A 141 -15.93 2.39 5.72
CA MET A 141 -16.54 2.21 7.05
C MET A 141 -17.87 2.98 7.17
N MET A 142 -17.91 4.23 6.68
CA MET A 142 -19.15 5.04 6.67
C MET A 142 -20.25 4.45 5.78
N ARG A 143 -19.89 3.91 4.60
CA ARG A 143 -20.85 3.24 3.70
C ARG A 143 -21.44 1.97 4.32
N LYS A 144 -20.63 1.15 4.99
CA LYS A 144 -21.12 -0.08 5.66
C LYS A 144 -22.24 0.21 6.67
N ASN A 145 -22.13 1.29 7.45
CA ASN A 145 -23.19 1.67 8.39
C ASN A 145 -24.54 1.95 7.72
N LYS A 146 -24.51 2.50 6.50
CA LYS A 146 -25.74 2.78 5.72
C LYS A 146 -26.32 1.51 5.13
N GLU A 147 -25.48 0.55 4.75
CA GLU A 147 -25.88 -0.74 4.18
C GLU A 147 -26.63 -1.59 5.24
N GLU A 148 -26.10 -1.67 6.46
CA GLU A 148 -26.67 -2.46 7.55
C GLU A 148 -27.85 -1.77 8.25
N GLY A 149 -27.93 -0.42 8.23
CA GLY A 149 -29.07 0.33 8.79
C GLY A 149 -30.33 0.31 7.90
N ASN A 150 -30.22 -0.20 6.67
CA ASN A 150 -31.31 -0.34 5.70
C ASN A 150 -31.69 -1.81 5.43
N SER A 151 -31.15 -2.76 6.20
CA SER A 151 -31.50 -4.20 6.15
C SER A 151 -32.38 -4.57 7.33
#